data_AF-A0A7D4WHC1-F1
#
_entry.id   AF-A0A7D4WHC1-F1
#
_cell.length_a   1.000
_cell.length_b   1.000
_cell.length_c   1.000
_cell.angle_alpha   90.00
_cell.angle_beta   90.00
_cell.angle_gamma   90.00
#
_symmetry.space_group_name_H-M   'P 1'
#
loop_
_entity.id
_entity.type
_entity.pdbx_description
1 polymer ?
#
loop_
_entity_poly.entity_id
_entity_poly.type
_entity_poly.pdbx_seq_one_letter_code
_entity_poly.pdbx_strand_id
1 'polypeptide(L)'
;IAIIQPGKTTYHNYGVASRETGQPVRETTLFEIGSLSKPFTALVAQQAETEGRIDLSAPASRYVTALRGSAFDRITLRQLGTYSAGGLPLQFPDNVTTPADVLAYYQHWQPVHPAGTTRLYSN
;
A
#
# COMPACT_ATOMS: atom_id res chain seq x y z
N ILE A 1 20.24 12.47 -5.61
CA ILE A 1 19.09 13.39 -5.85
C ILE A 1 18.95 13.58 -7.35
N ALA A 2 17.75 13.40 -7.89
CA ALA A 2 17.44 13.71 -9.29
C ALA A 2 16.43 14.86 -9.35
N ILE A 3 16.66 15.84 -10.23
CA ILE A 3 15.76 16.96 -10.48
C ILE A 3 15.34 16.89 -11.94
N ILE A 4 14.04 16.82 -12.20
CA ILE A 4 13.47 16.73 -13.55
C ILE A 4 12.82 18.06 -13.90
N GLN A 5 13.25 18.66 -15.00
CA GLN A 5 12.73 19.89 -15.58
C GLN A 5 12.44 19.65 -17.08
N PRO A 6 11.62 20.50 -17.73
CA PRO A 6 11.39 20.38 -19.17
C PRO A 6 12.71 20.35 -19.96
N GLY A 7 12.94 19.26 -20.69
CA GLY A 7 14.13 19.06 -21.52
C GLY A 7 15.44 18.77 -20.76
N LYS A 8 15.43 18.66 -19.43
CA LYS A 8 16.66 18.43 -18.64
C LYS A 8 16.41 17.65 -17.36
N THR A 9 17.22 16.62 -17.14
CA THR A 9 17.35 15.94 -15.85
C THR A 9 18.75 16.15 -15.30
N THR A 10 18.87 16.58 -14.05
CA THR A 10 20.16 16.67 -13.36
C THR A 10 20.25 15.69 -12.20
N TYR A 11 21.42 15.08 -12.05
CA TYR A 11 21.71 14.13 -10.98
C TYR A 11 22.81 14.69 -10.08
N HIS A 12 22.57 14.63 -8.78
CA HIS A 12 23.52 15.03 -7.75
C HIS A 12 23.68 13.86 -6.79
N ASN A 13 24.84 13.20 -6.85
CA ASN A 13 25.16 11.99 -6.09
C ASN A 13 26.15 12.34 -4.98
N TYR A 14 25.92 11.80 -3.77
CA TYR A 14 26.73 12.09 -2.58
C TYR A 14 26.92 10.81 -1.76
N GLY A 15 28.10 10.67 -1.15
CA GLY A 15 28.40 9.58 -0.22
C GLY A 15 28.58 8.20 -0.86
N VAL A 16 28.43 7.17 -0.05
CA VAL A 16 28.64 5.76 -0.41
C VAL A 16 27.38 4.94 -0.14
N ALA A 17 27.09 3.99 -1.02
CA ALA A 17 26.02 3.01 -0.90
C ALA A 17 26.34 1.92 0.13
N SER A 18 27.63 1.63 0.35
CA SER A 18 28.11 0.73 1.40
C SER A 18 29.31 1.35 2.09
N ARG A 19 29.28 1.35 3.43
CA ARG A 19 30.38 1.85 4.26
C ARG A 19 31.55 0.88 4.32
N GLU A 20 31.26 -0.42 4.16
CA GLU A 20 32.22 -1.52 4.20
C GLU A 20 33.10 -1.54 2.94
N THR A 21 32.49 -1.35 1.77
CA THR A 21 33.19 -1.40 0.47
C THR A 21 33.59 -0.03 -0.04
N GLY A 22 33.06 1.05 0.55
CA GLY A 22 33.23 2.42 0.06
C GLY A 22 32.57 2.65 -1.30
N GLN A 23 31.65 1.80 -1.75
CA GLN A 23 31.01 1.90 -3.06
C GLN A 23 30.29 3.25 -3.21
N PRO A 24 30.66 4.12 -4.17
CA PRO A 24 30.01 5.42 -4.33
C PRO A 24 28.54 5.28 -4.76
N VAL A 25 27.68 6.16 -4.27
CA VAL A 25 26.30 6.30 -4.77
C VAL A 25 26.33 6.79 -6.22
N ARG A 26 25.51 6.19 -7.07
CA ARG A 26 25.21 6.61 -8.43
C ARG A 26 23.70 6.75 -8.62
N GLU A 27 23.28 7.39 -9.70
CA GLU A 27 21.87 7.49 -10.10
C GLU A 27 21.22 6.13 -10.40
N THR A 28 22.05 5.10 -10.61
CA THR A 28 21.65 3.70 -10.82
C THR A 28 21.70 2.85 -9.54
N THR A 29 22.14 3.42 -8.41
CA THR A 29 22.12 2.71 -7.12
C THR A 29 20.68 2.44 -6.71
N LEU A 30 20.39 1.18 -6.35
CA LEU A 30 19.09 0.78 -5.85
C LEU A 30 18.92 1.26 -4.39
N PHE A 31 17.77 1.86 -4.11
CA PHE A 31 17.36 2.25 -2.76
C PHE A 31 16.00 1.63 -2.44
N GLU A 32 15.81 1.21 -1.20
CA GLU A 32 14.48 0.92 -0.69
C GLU A 32 13.68 2.23 -0.59
N ILE A 33 12.55 2.29 -1.28
CA ILE A 33 11.74 3.51 -1.35
C ILE A 33 10.60 3.54 -0.31
N GLY A 34 10.46 2.47 0.48
CA GLY A 34 9.47 2.33 1.54
C GLY A 34 8.05 2.63 1.06
N SER A 35 7.36 3.57 1.72
CA SER A 35 5.98 3.90 1.38
C SER A 35 5.79 4.59 0.02
N LEU A 36 6.86 5.01 -0.66
CA LEU A 36 6.78 5.45 -2.07
C LEU A 36 6.43 4.29 -3.02
N SER A 37 6.43 3.04 -2.54
CA SER A 37 5.86 1.90 -3.26
C SER A 37 4.33 1.97 -3.41
N LYS A 38 3.61 2.64 -2.48
CA LYS A 38 2.13 2.65 -2.47
C LYS A 38 1.49 3.32 -3.71
N PRO A 39 2.02 4.43 -4.25
CA PRO A 39 1.58 4.95 -5.54
C PRO A 39 1.67 3.95 -6.70
N PHE A 40 2.68 3.06 -6.71
CA PHE A 40 2.78 2.00 -7.71
C PHE A 40 1.67 0.94 -7.51
N THR A 41 1.40 0.54 -6.27
CA THR A 41 0.24 -0.33 -5.96
C THR A 41 -1.08 0.30 -6.39
N ALA A 42 -1.26 1.61 -6.17
CA ALA A 42 -2.45 2.34 -6.61
C ALA A 42 -2.56 2.38 -8.14
N LEU A 43 -1.45 2.55 -8.87
CA LEU A 43 -1.42 2.47 -10.32
C LEU A 43 -1.86 1.09 -10.83
N VAL A 44 -1.36 0.01 -10.22
CA VAL A 44 -1.77 -1.38 -10.56
C VAL A 44 -3.27 -1.58 -10.32
N ALA A 45 -3.81 -1.06 -9.21
CA ALA A 45 -5.25 -1.13 -8.94
C ALA A 45 -6.08 -0.34 -9.96
N GLN A 46 -5.66 0.89 -10.31
CA GLN A 46 -6.35 1.69 -11.33
C GLN A 46 -6.31 1.04 -12.71
N GLN A 47 -5.17 0.43 -13.07
CA GLN A 47 -5.05 -0.33 -14.32
C GLN A 47 -6.02 -1.51 -14.32
N ALA A 48 -6.08 -2.28 -13.23
CA ALA A 48 -7.00 -3.42 -13.11
C ALA A 48 -8.48 -2.98 -13.18
N GLU A 49 -8.84 -1.82 -12.63
CA GLU A 49 -10.19 -1.25 -12.78
C GLU A 49 -10.48 -0.85 -14.24
N THR A 50 -9.51 -0.21 -14.91
CA THR A 50 -9.63 0.18 -16.32
C THR A 50 -9.78 -1.03 -17.25
N GLU A 51 -9.11 -2.14 -16.91
CA GLU A 51 -9.23 -3.43 -17.60
C GLU A 51 -10.53 -4.19 -17.25
N GLY A 52 -11.38 -3.65 -16.36
CA GLY A 52 -12.62 -4.28 -15.92
C GLY A 52 -12.43 -5.50 -15.02
N ARG A 53 -11.23 -5.71 -14.46
CA ARG A 53 -10.89 -6.86 -13.60
C ARG A 53 -11.31 -6.65 -12.15
N ILE A 54 -11.33 -5.40 -11.70
CA ILE A 54 -11.87 -4.98 -10.41
C ILE A 54 -12.75 -3.75 -10.60
N ASP A 55 -13.48 -3.41 -9.55
CA ASP A 55 -14.32 -2.22 -9.39
C ASP A 55 -13.97 -1.65 -8.03
N LEU A 56 -13.38 -0.44 -8.01
CA LEU A 56 -12.90 0.15 -6.76
C LEU A 56 -14.05 0.53 -5.82
N SER A 57 -15.27 0.65 -6.34
CA SER A 57 -16.48 0.93 -5.55
C SER A 57 -17.10 -0.34 -4.96
N ALA A 58 -16.64 -1.53 -5.37
CA ALA A 58 -17.15 -2.80 -4.84
C ALA A 58 -16.51 -3.16 -3.49
N PRO A 59 -17.24 -3.90 -2.63
CA PRO A 59 -16.71 -4.39 -1.36
C PRO A 59 -15.55 -5.37 -1.56
N ALA A 60 -14.58 -5.37 -0.65
CA ALA A 60 -13.39 -6.22 -0.74
C ALA A 60 -13.74 -7.72 -0.72
N SER A 61 -14.80 -8.12 0.00
CA SER A 61 -15.26 -9.52 0.04
C SER A 61 -15.81 -10.05 -1.28
N ARG A 62 -16.06 -9.17 -2.27
CA ARG A 62 -16.36 -9.56 -3.65
C ARG A 62 -15.18 -10.30 -4.29
N TYR A 63 -13.95 -9.87 -3.99
CA TYR A 63 -12.72 -10.40 -4.58
C TYR A 63 -12.02 -11.42 -3.68
N VAL A 64 -12.13 -11.24 -2.36
CA VAL A 64 -11.60 -12.19 -1.37
C VAL A 64 -12.77 -12.87 -0.67
N THR A 65 -13.24 -13.98 -1.23
CA THR A 65 -14.45 -14.68 -0.75
C THR A 65 -14.36 -15.17 0.69
N ALA A 66 -13.15 -15.44 1.19
CA ALA A 66 -12.89 -15.79 2.57
C ALA A 66 -13.19 -14.67 3.58
N LEU A 67 -13.39 -13.42 3.12
CA LEU A 67 -13.78 -12.28 3.96
C LEU A 67 -15.30 -12.08 4.05
N ARG A 68 -16.12 -12.89 3.37
CA ARG A 68 -17.57 -12.77 3.46
C ARG A 68 -18.06 -13.01 4.90
N GLY A 69 -19.02 -12.21 5.34
CA GLY A 69 -19.52 -12.21 6.72
C GLY A 69 -18.71 -11.33 7.69
N SER A 70 -17.59 -10.76 7.25
CA SER A 70 -16.80 -9.80 8.04
C SER A 70 -17.18 -8.35 7.74
N ALA A 71 -16.50 -7.39 8.39
CA ALA A 71 -16.63 -5.96 8.09
C ALA A 71 -16.39 -5.61 6.60
N PHE A 72 -15.61 -6.43 5.89
CA PHE A 72 -15.23 -6.23 4.50
C PHE A 72 -16.33 -6.48 3.47
N ASP A 73 -17.52 -6.91 3.90
CA ASP A 73 -18.74 -6.90 3.09
C ASP A 73 -19.26 -5.49 2.80
N ARG A 74 -18.81 -4.49 3.57
CA ARG A 74 -19.25 -3.10 3.46
C ARG A 74 -18.12 -2.11 3.16
N ILE A 75 -16.87 -2.59 3.15
CA ILE A 75 -15.69 -1.77 2.91
C ILE A 75 -15.25 -1.94 1.47
N THR A 76 -15.21 -0.83 0.72
CA THR A 76 -14.83 -0.84 -0.69
C THR A 76 -13.32 -0.89 -0.87
N LEU A 77 -12.86 -1.36 -2.05
CA LEU A 77 -11.44 -1.31 -2.38
C LEU A 77 -10.88 0.12 -2.36
N ARG A 78 -11.68 1.12 -2.79
CA ARG A 78 -11.31 2.54 -2.71
C ARG A 78 -11.05 2.96 -1.27
N GLN A 79 -11.91 2.55 -0.32
CA GLN A 79 -11.72 2.87 1.10
C GLN A 79 -10.47 2.22 1.70
N LEU A 80 -10.05 1.05 1.20
CA LEU A 80 -8.75 0.46 1.56
C LEU A 80 -7.60 1.31 1.02
N GLY A 81 -7.64 1.64 -0.28
CA GLY A 81 -6.59 2.43 -0.93
C GLY A 81 -6.45 3.86 -0.38
N THR A 82 -7.50 4.43 0.23
CA THR A 82 -7.49 5.76 0.83
C THR A 82 -7.35 5.77 2.35
N TYR A 83 -7.09 4.61 2.96
CA TYR A 83 -6.92 4.44 4.41
C TYR A 83 -8.15 4.88 5.22
N SER A 84 -9.34 4.65 4.67
CA SER A 84 -10.61 5.05 5.27
C SER A 84 -11.55 3.87 5.48
N ALA A 85 -10.99 2.67 5.69
CA ALA A 85 -11.76 1.44 5.91
C ALA A 85 -12.50 1.39 7.27
N GLY A 86 -12.17 2.30 8.20
CA GLY A 86 -12.74 2.31 9.56
C GLY A 86 -11.72 2.08 10.67
N GLY A 87 -10.45 2.48 10.44
CA GLY A 87 -9.40 2.47 11.46
C GLY A 87 -8.54 1.21 11.50
N LEU A 88 -8.15 0.69 10.33
CA LEU A 88 -7.04 -0.26 10.26
C LEU A 88 -5.77 0.39 10.83
N PRO A 89 -4.96 -0.34 11.62
CA PRO A 89 -3.75 0.20 12.26
C PRO A 89 -2.64 0.45 11.23
N LEU A 90 -1.61 1.17 11.66
CA LEU A 90 -0.44 1.46 10.83
C LEU A 90 0.29 0.18 10.36
N GLN A 91 0.45 -0.78 11.27
CA GLN A 91 1.07 -2.07 11.03
C GLN A 91 0.15 -3.16 11.58
N PHE A 92 0.32 -4.39 11.10
CA PHE A 92 -0.26 -5.53 11.80
C PHE A 92 0.29 -5.67 13.22
N PRO A 93 -0.48 -6.28 14.15
CA PRO A 93 0.06 -6.75 15.42
C PRO A 93 1.21 -7.75 15.22
N ASP A 94 2.17 -7.78 16.15
CA ASP A 94 3.39 -8.60 16.04
C ASP A 94 3.13 -10.11 15.88
N ASN A 95 1.97 -10.59 16.31
CA ASN A 95 1.59 -12.00 16.18
C ASN A 95 1.04 -12.37 14.78
N VAL A 96 0.89 -11.42 13.87
CA VAL A 96 0.45 -11.65 12.48
C VAL A 96 1.69 -11.77 11.60
N THR A 97 2.12 -13.00 11.33
CA THR A 97 3.42 -13.25 10.68
C THR A 97 3.34 -14.13 9.43
N THR A 98 2.21 -14.81 9.24
CA THR A 98 1.96 -15.69 8.11
C THR A 98 0.77 -15.21 7.26
N PRO A 99 0.66 -15.65 6.00
CA PRO A 99 -0.53 -15.36 5.19
C PRO A 99 -1.85 -15.83 5.83
N ALA A 100 -1.82 -16.94 6.58
CA ALA A 100 -2.99 -17.43 7.31
C ALA A 100 -3.37 -16.48 8.46
N ASP A 101 -2.39 -15.95 9.19
CA ASP A 101 -2.63 -14.97 10.25
C ASP A 101 -3.21 -13.67 9.68
N VAL A 102 -2.72 -13.22 8.52
CA VAL A 102 -3.23 -12.01 7.84
C VAL A 102 -4.70 -12.18 7.48
N LEU A 103 -5.07 -13.32 6.89
CA LEU A 103 -6.46 -13.60 6.55
C LEU A 103 -7.32 -13.67 7.82
N ALA A 104 -6.86 -14.40 8.85
CA ALA A 104 -7.56 -14.50 10.12
C ALA A 104 -7.73 -13.13 10.79
N TYR A 105 -6.70 -12.27 10.76
CA TYR A 105 -6.77 -10.91 11.27
C TYR A 105 -7.89 -10.12 10.59
N TYR A 106 -7.95 -10.12 9.26
CA TYR A 106 -9.01 -9.39 8.55
C TYR A 106 -10.39 -9.99 8.73
N GLN A 107 -10.52 -11.31 8.88
CA GLN A 107 -11.81 -11.96 9.16
C GLN A 107 -12.42 -11.51 10.49
N HIS A 108 -11.58 -11.24 11.50
CA HIS A 108 -12.02 -10.90 12.85
C HIS A 108 -11.93 -9.41 13.19
N TRP A 109 -11.21 -8.61 12.39
CA TRP A 109 -11.06 -7.18 12.60
C TRP A 109 -12.42 -6.47 12.60
N GLN A 110 -12.60 -5.57 13.57
CA GLN A 110 -13.80 -4.76 13.73
C GLN A 110 -13.46 -3.27 13.53
N PRO A 111 -14.28 -2.53 12.77
CA PRO A 111 -14.05 -1.11 12.54
C PRO A 111 -14.27 -0.31 13.84
N VAL A 112 -13.38 0.65 14.08
CA VAL A 112 -13.52 1.64 15.18
C VAL A 112 -14.29 2.90 14.73
N HIS A 113 -14.41 3.10 13.41
CA HIS A 113 -15.17 4.18 12.79
C HIS A 113 -16.01 3.64 11.62
N PRO A 114 -17.15 4.28 11.27
CA PRO A 114 -17.84 3.94 10.03
C PRO A 114 -16.92 4.05 8.81
N ALA A 115 -17.08 3.15 7.84
CA ALA A 115 -16.27 3.15 6.64
C ALA A 115 -16.45 4.47 5.85
N GLY A 116 -15.34 5.05 5.41
CA GLY A 116 -15.29 6.30 4.64
C GLY A 116 -15.29 7.59 5.47
N THR A 117 -15.44 7.54 6.81
CA THR A 117 -15.55 8.78 7.61
C THR A 117 -14.23 9.29 8.16
N THR A 118 -13.27 8.41 8.41
CA THR A 118 -11.98 8.76 9.04
C THR A 118 -10.83 8.18 8.25
N ARG A 119 -9.84 9.02 7.92
CA ARG A 119 -8.56 8.57 7.35
C ARG A 119 -7.57 8.25 8.46
N LEU A 120 -7.05 7.02 8.49
CA LEU A 120 -5.96 6.58 9.36
C LEU A 120 -4.95 5.81 8.53
N TYR A 121 -3.75 6.38 8.31
CA TYR A 121 -2.72 5.78 7.46
C TYR A 121 -2.37 4.35 7.92
N SER A 122 -2.41 3.41 6.98
CA SER A 122 -2.31 1.96 7.21
C SER A 122 -1.52 1.32 6.07
N ASN A 123 -0.64 0.35 6.40
CA ASN A 123 0.25 -0.27 5.42
C ASN A 123 -0.41 -1.32 4.53
#